data_AF-L9YKG3-F1
#
_entry.id   AF-L9YKG3-F1
#
_cell.length_a   1.000
_cell.length_b   1.000
_cell.length_c   1.000
_cell.angle_alpha   90.00
_cell.angle_beta   90.00
_cell.angle_gamma   90.00
#
_symmetry.space_group_name_H-M   'P 1'
#
loop_
_entity.id
_entity.type
_entity.pdbx_description
1 polymer ?
#
loop_
_entity_poly.entity_id
_entity_poly.type
_entity_poly.pdbx_seq_one_letter_code
_entity_poly.pdbx_strand_id
1 'polypeptide(L)' 'MSGTEVSVHVNRGAAEALEATSGTLETSASFSVLLYGHETPAHVHCRLDGDLERIASPVSYTHL' A
#
# COMPACT_ATOMS: atom_id res chain seq x y z
N MET A 1 -0.98 -2.20 -19.71
CA MET A 1 -0.53 -3.30 -18.85
C MET A 1 -1.42 -3.29 -17.63
N SER A 2 -2.05 -4.41 -17.26
CA SER A 2 -2.62 -4.55 -15.93
C SER A 2 -1.45 -4.49 -14.97
N GLY A 3 -1.29 -3.38 -14.23
CA GLY A 3 -0.19 -3.23 -13.27
C GLY A 3 -0.28 -4.30 -12.19
N THR A 4 0.83 -4.59 -11.53
CA THR A 4 0.83 -5.41 -10.32
C THR A 4 0.28 -4.57 -9.18
N GLU A 5 -0.78 -5.03 -8.53
CA GLU A 5 -1.46 -4.28 -7.46
C GLU A 5 -1.56 -5.12 -6.18
N VAL A 6 -1.36 -4.46 -5.04
CA VAL A 6 -1.59 -5.03 -3.71
C VAL A 6 -2.61 -4.17 -2.99
N SER A 7 -3.71 -4.78 -2.57
CA SER A 7 -4.73 -4.10 -1.77
C SER A 7 -4.38 -4.25 -0.29
N VAL A 8 -4.49 -3.15 0.45
CA VAL A 8 -4.31 -3.10 1.90
C VAL A 8 -5.55 -2.48 2.51
N HIS A 9 -6.23 -3.23 3.36
CA HIS A 9 -7.37 -2.78 4.13
C HIS A 9 -6.89 -2.13 5.42
N VAL A 10 -7.38 -0.92 5.68
CA VAL A 10 -7.02 -0.11 6.84
C VAL A 10 -8.22 -0.07 7.79
N ASN A 11 -7.96 -0.35 9.06
CA ASN A 11 -8.95 -0.42 10.13
C ASN A 11 -10.06 -1.46 9.88
N ARG A 12 -9.73 -2.58 9.22
CA ARG A 12 -10.71 -3.65 8.99
C ARG A 12 -10.83 -4.54 10.23
N GLY A 13 -11.93 -4.42 10.94
CA GLY A 13 -12.26 -5.24 12.10
C GLY A 13 -11.60 -4.80 13.42
N ALA A 14 -10.61 -3.90 13.37
CA ALA A 14 -10.02 -3.24 14.53
C ALA A 14 -9.37 -1.91 14.11
N ALA A 15 -9.34 -0.93 15.01
CA ALA A 15 -8.60 0.32 14.81
C ALA A 15 -7.09 0.05 14.69
N GLU A 16 -6.41 0.83 13.84
CA GLU A 16 -4.97 0.75 13.56
C GLU A 16 -4.49 -0.56 12.92
N ALA A 17 -5.43 -1.40 12.44
CA ALA A 17 -5.10 -2.64 11.75
C ALA A 17 -4.80 -2.42 10.27
N LEU A 18 -3.79 -3.12 9.75
CA LEU A 18 -3.47 -3.22 8.32
C LEU A 18 -3.58 -4.68 7.88
N GLU A 19 -4.39 -4.95 6.86
CA GLU A 19 -4.57 -6.29 6.28
C GLU A 19 -4.27 -6.25 4.79
N ALA A 20 -3.15 -6.84 4.37
CA ALA A 20 -2.78 -6.96 2.97
C ALA A 20 -3.40 -8.21 2.33
N THR A 21 -3.86 -8.10 1.07
CA THR A 21 -4.41 -9.25 0.33
C THR A 21 -3.33 -10.26 -0.08
N SER A 22 -2.05 -9.85 -0.06
CA SER A 22 -0.90 -10.68 -0.41
C SER A 22 0.28 -10.36 0.51
N GLY A 23 1.03 -11.39 0.94
CA GLY A 23 2.20 -11.25 1.81
C GLY A 23 3.54 -10.99 1.09
N THR A 24 3.64 -11.40 -0.18
CA THR A 24 4.84 -11.20 -1.02
C THR A 24 4.44 -10.79 -2.42
N LEU A 25 5.24 -9.93 -3.04
CA LEU A 25 5.03 -9.44 -4.40
C LEU A 25 6.34 -9.44 -5.18
N GLU A 26 6.31 -9.92 -6.42
CA GLU A 26 7.40 -9.78 -7.38
C GLU A 26 6.92 -8.96 -8.59
N THR A 27 7.72 -7.99 -9.02
CA THR A 27 7.45 -7.17 -10.21
C THR A 27 8.75 -6.80 -10.90
N SER A 28 8.71 -6.57 -12.21
CA SER A 28 9.86 -6.14 -13.00
C SER A 28 10.06 -4.62 -13.02
N ALA A 29 9.08 -3.84 -12.56
CA ALA A 29 9.12 -2.38 -12.56
C ALA A 29 8.32 -1.82 -11.38
N SER A 30 7.25 -1.09 -11.66
CA SER A 30 6.40 -0.50 -10.65
C SER A 30 5.29 -1.46 -10.21
N PHE A 31 4.78 -1.21 -9.02
CA PHE A 31 3.54 -1.79 -8.51
C PHE A 31 2.75 -0.71 -7.78
N SER A 32 1.45 -0.96 -7.61
CA SER A 32 0.56 -0.07 -6.87
C SER A 32 0.18 -0.69 -5.53
N VAL A 33 0.19 0.11 -4.48
CA VAL A 33 -0.43 -0.24 -3.19
C VAL A 33 -1.72 0.56 -3.08
N LEU A 34 -2.85 -0.13 -3.00
CA LEU A 34 -4.18 0.47 -2.89
C LEU A 34 -4.63 0.39 -1.42
N LEU A 35 -4.79 1.55 -0.78
CA LEU A 35 -5.23 1.64 0.62
C LEU A 35 -6.74 1.84 0.68
N TYR A 36 -7.45 0.91 1.32
CA TYR A 36 -8.90 0.96 1.51
C TYR A 36 -9.23 1.20 2.98
N GLY A 37 -9.71 2.40 3.32
CA GLY A 37 -10.17 2.71 4.68
C GLY A 37 -11.56 2.14 4.96
N HIS A 38 -11.74 1.44 6.08
CA HIS A 38 -13.04 0.89 6.52
C HIS A 38 -13.70 1.72 7.64
N GLU A 39 -12.94 2.57 8.32
CA GLU A 39 -13.42 3.42 9.43
C GLU A 39 -12.81 4.83 9.32
N THR A 40 -13.49 5.86 9.84
CA THR A 40 -13.07 7.28 9.72
C THR A 40 -12.63 7.90 11.05
N PRO A 41 -11.56 8.73 11.04
CA PRO A 41 -10.59 8.95 9.96
C PRO A 41 -9.48 7.88 9.94
N ALA A 42 -9.08 7.45 8.74
CA ALA A 42 -7.92 6.56 8.53
C ALA A 42 -6.75 7.36 7.95
N HIS A 43 -5.63 7.41 8.67
CA HIS A 43 -4.38 8.02 8.21
C HIS A 43 -3.30 6.93 8.14
N VAL A 44 -2.62 6.82 7.00
CA VAL A 44 -1.57 5.82 6.79
C VAL A 44 -0.33 6.49 6.23
N HIS A 45 0.82 6.10 6.78
CA HIS A 45 2.13 6.52 6.30
C HIS A 45 2.76 5.35 5.56
N CYS A 46 3.22 5.58 4.32
CA CYS A 46 3.91 4.58 3.52
C CYS A 46 5.36 5.00 3.31
N ARG A 47 6.30 4.09 3.56
CA ARG A 47 7.74 4.26 3.33
C ARG A 47 8.28 2.99 2.67
N LEU A 48 9.25 3.15 1.77
CA LEU A 48 10.08 2.04 1.32
C LEU A 48 11.17 1.77 2.37
N ASP A 49 11.50 0.51 2.60
CA ASP A 49 12.50 0.13 3.60
C ASP A 49 13.61 -0.71 2.99
N GLY A 50 14.77 -0.75 3.66
CA GLY A 50 15.95 -1.47 3.21
C GLY A 50 16.46 -1.00 1.85
N ASP A 51 16.88 -1.93 1.00
CA ASP A 51 17.52 -1.59 -0.28
C ASP A 51 16.60 -0.84 -1.26
N LEU A 52 15.26 -0.96 -1.09
CA LEU A 52 14.30 -0.26 -1.95
C LEU A 52 14.31 1.25 -1.72
N GLU A 53 14.60 1.73 -0.51
CA GLU A 53 14.63 3.16 -0.21
C GLU A 53 15.74 3.91 -0.95
N ARG A 54 16.78 3.18 -1.40
CA ARG A 54 17.91 3.73 -2.18
C ARG A 54 17.62 3.88 -3.67
N ILE A 55 16.76 3.05 -4.24
CA ILE A 55 16.59 2.90 -5.70
C ILE A 55 15.21 3.29 -6.20
N ALA A 56 14.27 3.54 -5.30
CA ALA A 56 12.91 3.90 -5.62
C ALA A 56 12.35 4.92 -4.60
N SER A 57 11.24 5.54 -4.95
CA SER A 57 10.51 6.46 -4.09
C SER A 57 9.02 6.16 -4.16
N PRO A 58 8.28 6.23 -3.04
CA PRO A 58 6.83 6.16 -3.08
C PRO A 58 6.27 7.38 -3.81
N VAL A 59 5.24 7.17 -4.61
CA VAL A 59 4.45 8.24 -5.23
C VAL A 59 3.01 8.04 -4.79
N SER A 60 2.45 9.05 -4.14
CA SER A 60 1.08 9.01 -3.63
C SER A 60 0.12 9.69 -4.60
N TYR A 61 -0.97 9.00 -4.91
CA TYR A 61 -2.10 9.55 -5.66
C TYR A 61 -3.37 9.41 -4.83
N THR A 62 -4.05 10.53 -4.60
CA THR A 62 -5.39 10.52 -4.02
C THR A 62 -6.39 10.52 -5.16
N HIS A 63 -7.22 9.48 -5.24
CA HIS A 63 -8.39 9.51 -6.11
C HIS A 63 -9.47 10.33 -5.40
N LEU A 64 -9.86 11.46 -5.99
CA LEU A 64 -10.96 12.32 -5.54
C LEU A 64 -12.30 11.77 -6.05
#